data_AF-A0A7C6A0F0-F1
#
_entry.id   AF-A0A7C6A0F0-F1
#
_cell.length_a   1.000
_cell.length_b   1.000
_cell.length_c   1.000
_cell.angle_alpha   90.00
_cell.angle_beta   90.00
_cell.angle_gamma   90.00
#
_symmetry.space_group_name_H-M   'P 1'
#
loop_
_entity.id
_entity.type
_entity.pdbx_description
1 polymer ?
#
loop_
_entity_poly.entity_id
_entity_poly.type
_entity_poly.pdbx_seq_one_letter_code
_entity_poly.pdbx_strand_id
1 'polypeptide(L)'
;MRQGFPWGELRALLDPEAPLARRRRGLQVYAGFLFLLQGAGLLLLAPLFPQAWHPLLLALAFLGAGWLFLQALMALREEGPLGALVAVGLGAGLFFFLGVMGLLLRPWGLGLLPVGVMGFLHLVRRSEGALKGPSGGPRPGP
;
A
#
# COMPACT_ATOMS: atom_id res chain seq x y z
N MET A 1 0.83 12.04 -31.17
CA MET A 1 -0.26 11.20 -30.60
C MET A 1 0.14 10.77 -29.20
N ARG A 2 -0.68 11.16 -28.21
CA ARG A 2 -0.76 10.80 -26.79
C ARG A 2 0.46 10.07 -26.15
N GLN A 3 1.31 10.84 -25.46
CA GLN A 3 2.12 10.36 -24.32
C GLN A 3 1.23 10.14 -23.08
N GLY A 4 0.10 9.45 -23.27
CA GLY A 4 -0.91 9.25 -22.24
C GLY A 4 -0.68 7.93 -21.54
N PHE A 5 -0.60 7.97 -20.21
CA PHE A 5 -0.49 6.87 -19.25
C PHE A 5 0.94 6.36 -18.93
N PRO A 6 1.30 6.18 -17.64
CA PRO A 6 2.63 5.76 -17.18
C PRO A 6 2.88 4.25 -17.40
N TRP A 7 2.58 3.75 -18.59
CA TRP A 7 2.71 2.33 -18.93
C TRP A 7 4.18 1.88 -19.05
N GLY A 8 5.07 2.79 -19.46
CA GLY A 8 6.51 2.52 -19.56
C GLY A 8 7.20 2.32 -18.21
N GLU A 9 6.73 3.00 -17.16
CA GLU A 9 7.30 2.87 -15.80
C GLU A 9 6.77 1.62 -15.08
N LEU A 10 5.51 1.23 -15.32
CA LEU A 10 4.96 -0.05 -14.84
C LEU A 10 5.66 -1.24 -15.50
N ARG A 11 5.93 -1.17 -16.82
CA ARG A 11 6.71 -2.21 -17.53
C ARG A 11 8.11 -2.34 -16.97
N ALA A 12 8.77 -1.21 -16.66
CA ALA A 12 10.10 -1.22 -16.04
C ALA A 12 10.12 -1.83 -14.64
N LEU A 13 8.98 -1.87 -13.93
CA LEU A 13 8.84 -2.51 -12.62
C LEU A 13 8.84 -4.05 -12.73
N LEU A 14 8.26 -4.57 -13.83
CA LEU A 14 8.27 -5.99 -14.19
C LEU A 14 9.57 -6.43 -14.87
N ASP A 15 10.43 -5.48 -15.25
CA ASP A 15 11.66 -5.74 -16.00
C ASP A 15 12.88 -5.83 -15.06
N PRO A 16 13.46 -7.03 -14.84
CA PRO A 16 14.58 -7.27 -13.92
C PRO A 16 15.92 -6.66 -14.38
N GLU A 17 16.00 -6.05 -15.57
CA GLU A 17 17.17 -5.28 -16.03
C GLU A 17 17.02 -3.76 -15.89
N ALA A 18 15.82 -3.24 -15.59
CA ALA A 18 15.61 -1.79 -15.49
C ALA A 18 16.34 -1.15 -14.28
N PRO A 19 16.82 0.10 -14.39
CA PRO A 19 17.48 0.80 -13.28
C PRO A 19 16.60 0.90 -12.03
N LEU A 20 17.17 0.68 -10.84
CA LEU A 20 16.49 0.75 -9.54
C LEU A 20 15.65 2.03 -9.36
N ALA A 21 16.15 3.18 -9.85
CA ALA A 21 15.44 4.45 -9.81
C ALA A 21 14.12 4.44 -10.62
N ARG A 22 14.09 3.73 -11.74
CA ARG A 22 12.91 3.60 -12.62
C ARG A 22 11.89 2.62 -12.02
N ARG A 23 12.35 1.53 -11.40
CA ARG A 23 11.48 0.62 -10.62
C ARG A 23 10.83 1.31 -9.43
N ARG A 24 11.59 2.14 -8.70
CA ARG A 24 11.06 2.92 -7.57
C ARG A 24 9.99 3.91 -8.01
N ARG A 25 10.22 4.63 -9.13
CA ARG A 25 9.20 5.52 -9.71
C ARG A 25 7.94 4.77 -10.12
N GLY A 26 8.07 3.63 -10.80
CA GLY A 26 6.92 2.79 -11.13
C GLY A 26 6.12 2.37 -9.89
N LEU A 27 6.82 2.00 -8.81
CA LEU A 27 6.17 1.61 -7.55
C LEU A 27 5.46 2.80 -6.90
N GLN A 28 6.07 3.98 -6.92
CA GLN A 28 5.46 5.21 -6.41
C GLN A 28 4.24 5.63 -7.23
N VAL A 29 4.29 5.51 -8.56
CA VAL A 29 3.15 5.76 -9.44
C VAL A 29 2.02 4.77 -9.17
N TYR A 30 2.35 3.47 -9.02
CA TYR A 30 1.38 2.43 -8.67
C TYR A 30 0.76 2.68 -7.29
N ALA A 31 1.58 2.98 -6.29
CA ALA A 31 1.13 3.32 -4.94
C ALA A 31 0.24 4.56 -4.95
N GLY A 32 0.65 5.62 -5.64
CA GLY A 32 -0.13 6.86 -5.78
C GLY A 32 -1.47 6.62 -6.47
N PHE A 33 -1.48 5.84 -7.55
CA PHE A 33 -2.70 5.46 -8.26
C PHE A 33 -3.66 4.69 -7.35
N LEU A 34 -3.16 3.68 -6.64
CA LEU A 34 -3.96 2.91 -5.70
C LEU A 34 -4.49 3.78 -4.55
N PHE A 35 -3.65 4.63 -3.98
CA PHE A 35 -4.06 5.54 -2.91
C PHE A 35 -5.20 6.47 -3.36
N LEU A 36 -5.06 7.04 -4.55
CA LEU A 36 -6.06 7.96 -5.12
C LEU A 36 -7.35 7.23 -5.49
N LEU A 37 -7.26 6.03 -6.05
CA LEU A 37 -8.41 5.18 -6.36
C LEU A 37 -9.17 4.76 -5.10
N GLN A 38 -8.46 4.27 -4.08
CA GLN A 38 -9.07 3.88 -2.81
C GLN A 38 -9.63 5.07 -2.04
N GLY A 39 -8.93 6.21 -2.07
CA GLY A 39 -9.40 7.47 -1.46
C GLY A 39 -10.66 8.00 -2.14
N ALA A 40 -10.74 7.95 -3.47
CA ALA A 40 -11.96 8.29 -4.21
C ALA A 40 -13.11 7.34 -3.88
N GLY A 41 -12.84 6.04 -3.77
CA GLY A 41 -13.82 5.05 -3.30
C GLY A 41 -14.36 5.37 -1.90
N LEU A 42 -13.48 5.71 -0.97
CA LEU A 42 -13.88 6.13 0.39
C LEU A 42 -14.72 7.40 0.38
N LEU A 43 -14.38 8.40 -0.43
CA LEU A 43 -15.16 9.64 -0.56
C LEU A 43 -16.56 9.38 -1.11
N LEU A 44 -16.68 8.49 -2.10
CA LEU A 44 -17.98 8.08 -2.65
C LEU A 44 -18.81 7.29 -1.64
N LEU A 45 -18.16 6.49 -0.79
CA LEU A 45 -18.81 5.70 0.25
C LEU A 45 -19.17 6.52 1.50
N ALA A 46 -18.46 7.60 1.79
CA ALA A 46 -18.69 8.45 2.95
C ALA A 46 -20.15 8.90 3.18
N PRO A 47 -20.93 9.30 2.15
CA PRO A 47 -22.36 9.61 2.32
C PRO A 47 -23.29 8.39 2.40
N LEU A 48 -22.84 7.22 1.93
CA LEU A 48 -23.64 6.00 1.87
C LEU A 48 -23.57 5.16 3.15
N PHE A 49 -22.52 5.33 3.95
CA PHE A 49 -22.30 4.50 5.13
C PHE A 49 -23.06 4.99 6.36
N PRO A 50 -23.98 4.18 6.92
CA PRO A 50 -24.64 4.51 8.18
C PRO A 50 -23.62 4.45 9.34
N GLN A 51 -23.78 5.36 10.29
CA GLN A 51 -22.97 5.39 11.49
C GLN A 51 -23.37 4.24 12.42
N ALA A 52 -22.42 3.38 12.77
CA ALA A 52 -22.63 2.22 13.61
C ALA A 52 -21.46 2.07 14.59
N TRP A 53 -21.70 2.47 15.85
CA TRP A 53 -20.70 2.31 16.91
C TRP A 53 -20.84 0.94 17.56
N HIS A 54 -20.09 -0.05 17.05
CA HIS A 54 -20.04 -1.39 17.62
C HIS A 54 -18.62 -1.82 17.98
N PRO A 55 -18.38 -2.34 19.21
CA PRO A 55 -17.06 -2.81 19.62
C PRO A 55 -16.56 -3.99 18.78
N LEU A 56 -17.48 -4.80 18.23
CA LEU A 56 -17.17 -5.87 17.29
C LEU A 56 -16.56 -5.34 15.98
N LEU A 57 -17.04 -4.20 15.47
CA LEU A 57 -16.47 -3.56 14.28
C LEU A 57 -15.06 -3.04 14.56
N LEU A 58 -14.82 -2.53 15.77
CA LEU A 58 -13.48 -2.11 16.18
C LEU A 58 -12.52 -3.31 16.26
N ALA A 59 -12.95 -4.40 16.90
CA ALA A 59 -12.17 -5.64 16.95
C ALA A 59 -11.88 -6.18 15.54
N LEU A 60 -12.88 -6.17 14.66
CA LEU A 60 -12.73 -6.58 13.27
C LEU A 60 -11.77 -5.65 12.51
N ALA A 61 -11.81 -4.34 12.76
CA ALA A 61 -10.89 -3.39 12.17
C ALA A 61 -9.44 -3.70 12.56
N PHE A 62 -9.17 -3.97 13.84
CA PHE A 62 -7.83 -4.34 14.30
C PHE A 62 -7.37 -5.71 13.78
N LEU A 63 -8.24 -6.72 13.83
CA LEU A 63 -7.93 -8.06 13.32
C LEU A 63 -7.68 -8.04 11.82
N GLY A 64 -8.57 -7.41 11.05
CA GLY A 64 -8.44 -7.28 9.61
C GLY A 64 -7.22 -6.45 9.22
N ALA A 65 -6.96 -5.34 9.91
CA ALA A 65 -5.78 -4.53 9.68
C ALA A 65 -4.47 -5.27 9.98
N GLY A 66 -4.41 -5.94 11.14
CA GLY A 66 -3.26 -6.76 11.52
C GLY A 66 -3.02 -7.91 10.54
N TRP A 67 -4.09 -8.59 10.12
CA TRP A 67 -4.03 -9.66 9.13
C TRP A 67 -3.50 -9.17 7.78
N LEU A 68 -4.07 -8.09 7.23
CA LEU A 68 -3.62 -7.50 5.96
C LEU A 68 -2.16 -7.02 6.04
N PHE A 69 -1.77 -6.43 7.17
CA PHE A 69 -0.41 -5.99 7.40
C PHE A 69 0.58 -7.15 7.44
N LEU A 70 0.23 -8.25 8.13
CA LEU A 70 1.04 -9.47 8.16
C LEU A 70 1.14 -10.12 6.77
N GLN A 71 0.05 -10.20 6.02
CA GLN A 71 0.05 -10.69 4.64
C GLN A 71 0.99 -9.85 3.76
N ALA A 72 0.98 -8.52 3.94
CA ALA A 72 1.83 -7.62 3.19
C ALA A 72 3.32 -7.78 3.56
N LEU A 73 3.61 -8.05 4.83
CA LEU A 73 4.97 -8.39 5.29
C LEU A 73 5.44 -9.75 4.76
N MET A 74 4.55 -10.74 4.68
CA MET A 74 4.86 -12.04 4.09
C MET A 74 5.11 -11.93 2.58
N ALA A 75 4.32 -11.13 1.87
CA ALA A 75 4.57 -10.84 0.45
C ALA A 75 5.94 -10.17 0.22
N LEU A 76 6.41 -9.34 1.16
CA LEU A 76 7.77 -8.77 1.11
C LEU A 76 8.89 -9.78 1.37
N ARG A 77 8.59 -10.96 1.92
CA ARG A 77 9.57 -12.04 2.08
C ARG A 77 9.78 -12.83 0.79
N GLU A 78 8.84 -12.80 -0.14
CA GLU A 78 9.05 -13.39 -1.46
C GLU A 78 10.03 -12.51 -2.25
N GLU A 79 11.19 -13.09 -2.59
CA GLU A 79 12.23 -12.40 -3.34
C GLU A 79 11.74 -12.11 -4.77
N GLY A 80 11.37 -10.86 -5.03
CA GLY A 80 11.02 -10.43 -6.38
C GLY A 80 10.23 -9.12 -6.46
N PRO A 81 10.11 -8.53 -7.67
CA PRO A 81 9.32 -7.32 -7.91
C PRO A 81 7.82 -7.52 -7.65
N LEU A 82 7.33 -8.76 -7.74
CA LEU A 82 5.95 -9.12 -7.43
C LEU A 82 5.61 -8.97 -5.95
N GLY A 83 6.53 -9.36 -5.04
CA GLY A 83 6.33 -9.20 -3.60
C GLY A 83 6.13 -7.75 -3.19
N ALA A 84 6.90 -6.83 -3.79
CA ALA A 84 6.74 -5.39 -3.59
C ALA A 84 5.40 -4.86 -4.13
N LEU A 85 4.94 -5.31 -5.30
CA LEU A 85 3.64 -4.94 -5.86
C LEU A 85 2.49 -5.43 -4.98
N VAL A 86 2.55 -6.69 -4.54
CA VAL A 86 1.53 -7.30 -3.68
C VAL A 86 1.48 -6.59 -2.32
N ALA A 87 2.63 -6.27 -1.73
CA ALA A 87 2.69 -5.54 -0.47
C ALA A 87 2.10 -4.13 -0.55
N VAL A 88 2.38 -3.41 -1.65
CA VAL A 88 1.76 -2.10 -1.90
C VAL A 88 0.25 -2.23 -2.15
N GLY A 89 -0.19 -3.25 -2.89
CA GLY A 89 -1.60 -3.57 -3.09
C GLY A 89 -2.34 -3.86 -1.79
N LEU A 90 -1.77 -4.72 -0.94
CA LEU A 90 -2.29 -5.03 0.39
C LEU A 90 -2.29 -3.82 1.31
N GLY A 91 -1.26 -2.96 1.22
CA GLY A 91 -1.25 -1.69 1.95
C GLY A 91 -2.37 -0.75 1.50
N ALA A 92 -2.68 -0.68 0.21
CA ALA A 92 -3.80 0.11 -0.29
C ALA A 92 -5.14 -0.47 0.17
N GLY A 93 -5.25 -1.80 0.19
CA GLY A 93 -6.40 -2.51 0.76
C GLY A 93 -6.55 -2.24 2.27
N LEU A 94 -5.45 -2.21 3.02
CA LEU A 94 -5.41 -1.86 4.44
C LEU A 94 -5.93 -0.43 4.66
N PHE A 95 -5.47 0.53 3.87
CA PHE A 95 -5.96 1.91 3.91
C PHE A 95 -7.47 1.99 3.62
N PHE A 96 -7.93 1.34 2.56
CA PHE A 96 -9.34 1.30 2.21
C PHE A 96 -10.19 0.67 3.31
N PHE A 97 -9.78 -0.50 3.81
CA PHE A 97 -10.48 -1.23 4.86
C PHE A 97 -10.60 -0.41 6.14
N LEU A 98 -9.49 0.17 6.62
CA LEU A 98 -9.51 1.04 7.80
C LEU A 98 -10.31 2.32 7.56
N GLY A 99 -10.32 2.85 6.33
CA GLY A 99 -11.17 3.96 5.94
C GLY A 99 -12.65 3.64 6.03
N VAL A 100 -13.08 2.48 5.51
CA VAL A 100 -14.48 2.01 5.58
C VAL A 100 -14.88 1.76 7.03
N MET A 101 -14.03 1.06 7.80
CA MET A 101 -14.25 0.85 9.24
C MET A 101 -14.30 2.17 9.99
N GLY A 102 -13.46 3.14 9.63
CA GLY A 102 -13.44 4.47 10.24
C GLY A 102 -14.69 5.30 9.95
N LEU A 103 -15.25 5.17 8.75
CA LEU A 103 -16.54 5.77 8.37
C LEU A 103 -17.70 5.14 9.16
N LEU A 104 -17.72 3.81 9.26
CA LEU A 104 -18.70 3.06 10.07
C LEU A 104 -18.66 3.48 11.54
N LEU A 105 -17.46 3.58 12.10
CA LEU A 105 -17.20 3.84 13.51
C LEU A 105 -17.17 5.34 13.85
N ARG A 106 -17.75 6.24 13.04
CA ARG A 106 -17.76 7.68 13.34
C ARG A 106 -18.38 7.98 14.72
N PRO A 107 -17.89 9.02 15.43
CA PRO A 107 -16.78 9.90 15.06
C PRO A 107 -15.39 9.34 15.40
N TRP A 108 -15.26 8.45 16.38
CA TRP A 108 -13.96 7.97 16.88
C TRP A 108 -13.17 7.14 15.85
N GLY A 109 -13.89 6.41 14.99
CA GLY A 109 -13.33 5.61 13.91
C GLY A 109 -12.51 6.39 12.90
N LEU A 110 -12.70 7.70 12.79
CA LEU A 110 -11.88 8.54 11.90
C LEU A 110 -10.39 8.50 12.27
N GLY A 111 -10.05 8.17 13.52
CA GLY A 111 -8.66 7.92 13.93
C GLY A 111 -8.02 6.69 13.26
N LEU A 112 -8.80 5.77 12.69
CA LEU A 112 -8.29 4.62 11.93
C LEU A 112 -7.77 5.02 10.55
N LEU A 113 -8.25 6.13 10.00
CA LEU A 113 -7.88 6.63 8.68
C LEU A 113 -6.39 7.03 8.63
N PRO A 114 -5.85 7.87 9.55
CA PRO A 114 -4.42 8.15 9.59
C PRO A 114 -3.58 6.90 9.92
N VAL A 115 -4.11 5.94 10.68
CA VAL A 115 -3.43 4.65 10.92
C VAL A 115 -3.30 3.86 9.62
N GLY A 116 -4.35 3.82 8.80
CA GLY A 116 -4.31 3.19 7.48
C GLY A 116 -3.33 3.87 6.52
N VAL A 117 -3.28 5.19 6.52
CA VAL A 117 -2.30 5.97 5.74
C VAL A 117 -0.87 5.65 6.21
N MET A 118 -0.62 5.65 7.52
CA MET A 118 0.69 5.35 8.09
C MET A 118 1.13 3.92 7.75
N GLY A 119 0.22 2.94 7.86
CA GLY A 119 0.47 1.55 7.48
C GLY A 119 0.81 1.42 5.99
N PHE A 120 0.05 2.10 5.12
CA PHE A 120 0.31 2.13 3.69
C PHE A 120 1.68 2.75 3.35
N LEU A 121 1.99 3.93 3.90
CA LEU A 121 3.26 4.60 3.67
C LEU A 121 4.45 3.78 4.19
N HIS A 122 4.27 3.10 5.33
CA HIS A 122 5.27 2.20 5.88
C HIS A 122 5.54 1.01 4.93
N LEU A 123 4.48 0.42 4.37
CA LEU A 123 4.59 -0.67 3.39
C LEU A 123 5.22 -0.23 2.08
N VAL A 124 4.88 0.96 1.57
CA VAL A 124 5.51 1.54 0.37
C VAL A 124 7.01 1.74 0.61
N ARG A 125 7.40 2.39 1.72
CA ARG A 125 8.82 2.58 2.07
C ARG A 125 9.57 1.25 2.23
N ARG A 126 8.92 0.24 2.80
CA ARG A 126 9.53 -1.09 2.98
C ARG A 126 9.67 -1.82 1.64
N SER A 127 8.71 -1.67 0.75
CA SER A 127 8.74 -2.21 -0.62
C SER A 127 9.84 -1.56 -1.46
N GLU A 128 10.06 -0.25 -1.32
CA GLU A 128 11.21 0.43 -1.92
C GLU A 128 12.56 -0.11 -1.38
N GLY A 129 12.61 -0.46 -0.09
CA GLY A 129 13.76 -1.09 0.53
C GLY A 129 14.01 -2.53 0.05
N ALA A 130 12.96 -3.32 -0.11
CA ALA A 130 13.04 -4.69 -0.63
C ALA A 130 13.54 -4.73 -2.09
N LEU A 131 13.15 -3.75 -2.91
CA LEU A 131 13.64 -3.61 -4.28
C LEU A 131 15.16 -3.37 -4.38
N LYS A 132 15.84 -2.98 -3.29
CA LYS A 132 17.31 -2.80 -3.31
C LYS A 132 18.10 -4.11 -3.28
N GLY A 133 17.52 -5.22 -2.80
CA GLY A 133 18.24 -6.49 -2.60
C GLY A 133 19.50 -6.38 -1.71
N PRO A 134 20.18 -7.51 -1.39
CA PRO A 134 21.39 -7.52 -0.55
C PRO A 134 22.66 -6.97 -1.24
N SER A 135 22.56 -6.33 -2.41
CA SER A 135 23.73 -5.85 -3.17
C SER A 135 24.28 -4.49 -2.70
N GLY A 136 23.84 -4.03 -1.52
CA GLY A 136 24.43 -2.91 -0.79
C GLY A 136 25.35 -3.35 0.36
N GLY A 137 25.91 -4.56 0.30
CA GLY A 137 27.03 -4.94 1.17
C GLY A 137 28.20 -3.96 0.95
N PRO A 138 28.89 -3.51 2.01
CA PRO A 138 30.14 -2.78 1.84
C PRO A 138 31.08 -3.67 1.03
N ARG A 139 31.55 -3.21 -0.14
CA ARG A 139 32.68 -3.84 -0.81
C ARG A 139 33.84 -3.88 0.20
N PRO A 140 34.47 -5.04 0.47
CA PRO A 140 35.78 -5.01 1.08
C PRO A 140 36.69 -4.29 0.08
N GLY A 141 37.25 -3.16 0.51
CA GLY A 141 38.31 -2.50 -0.23
C GLY A 141 39.55 -3.41 -0.31
N PRO A 142 40.39 -3.23 -1.35
CA PRO A 142 41.58 -4.04 -1.59
C PRO A 142 42.60 -3.99 -0.46
#